data_AF-A0A6J0RIJ1-F1
#
_entry.id   AF-A0A6J0RIJ1-F1
#
_cell.length_a   1.000
_cell.length_b   1.000
_cell.length_c   1.000
_cell.angle_alpha   90.00
_cell.angle_beta   90.00
_cell.angle_gamma   90.00
#
_symmetry.space_group_name_H-M   'P 1'
#
loop_
_entity.id
_entity.type
_entity.pdbx_description
1 polymer ?
#
loop_
_entity_poly.entity_id
_entity_poly.type
_entity_poly.pdbx_seq_one_letter_code
_entity_poly.pdbx_strand_id
1 'polypeptide(L)'
;MSDLSSSWLGGGSSSSPSESFSSFSINHNDITWEALFMKAVALPAILENGRKVFGPPVEYIGERPSYICELYVSNLPKSLDEVRFLTWLHRCGVVYEMRVMMQSFSMTRGYAFVRYTQEYEALVAYELLKCLFLGGERVCVYRSQGKNRLFVSNIPKQLPMSSLEEGFKKTFRDIERCISFPATETCSLRGDFNRGFAFIEFYDHESAMEAKKKTTPGHMRMWGNDLKVQWARPKLLQAHFKSNNEQKEKRSMAEASSKSQDYCAKLRLFCLANNWCIPVVIYGNCFYQNGFQYGGILLKDPTSGQFSGILMEVAAGRDMQDVHVAMCEVAVQIIDRSNGFPKHHYMVRVLNGFRAELLLVCGNCSDITSLVSHCDRNVFNFNSMVELAVALEVLAQYSTEFILTTYRRSFLVLRNCFSLQRQSHIVQFYSIYPKFRNNPPLNLAFNDTEITLLVSEVIMEHNVNEFLAMGEQLRNPPYMILNSQRVRNADGYRLRYISLEKLESREFYHPHQRINASPIWITGHSYQKSIFK
;
A
#
# COMPACT_ATOMS: atom_id res chain seq x y z
N MET A 1 6.41 -77.80 29.58
CA MET A 1 5.14 -77.07 29.42
C MET A 1 5.51 -75.68 28.94
N SER A 2 5.94 -75.56 27.68
CA SER A 2 5.11 -75.32 26.49
C SER A 2 4.45 -73.94 26.55
N ASP A 3 5.03 -72.99 25.81
CA ASP A 3 4.26 -72.12 24.91
C ASP A 3 5.15 -71.67 23.72
N LEU A 4 4.95 -72.41 22.63
CA LEU A 4 5.08 -72.06 21.21
C LEU A 4 3.99 -71.00 20.90
N SER A 5 3.96 -70.13 19.87
CA SER A 5 4.72 -69.96 18.63
C SER A 5 4.14 -68.74 17.86
N SER A 6 5.02 -67.98 17.22
CA SER A 6 4.97 -67.42 15.84
C SER A 6 3.75 -66.65 15.27
N SER A 7 4.06 -65.40 14.87
CA SER A 7 3.89 -64.75 13.55
C SER A 7 2.50 -64.48 12.98
N TRP A 8 2.23 -63.22 12.58
CA TRP A 8 1.64 -62.85 11.27
C TRP A 8 2.07 -61.43 10.85
N LEU A 9 2.51 -61.31 9.60
CA LEU A 9 2.78 -60.08 8.84
C LEU A 9 1.46 -59.41 8.43
N GLY A 10 1.41 -58.08 8.41
CA GLY A 10 0.28 -57.31 7.85
C GLY A 10 0.68 -55.86 7.55
N GLY A 11 0.64 -55.49 6.27
CA GLY A 11 1.20 -54.26 5.71
C GLY A 11 0.56 -52.95 6.18
N GLY A 12 1.40 -51.91 6.25
CA GLY A 12 0.97 -50.53 6.44
C GLY A 12 0.46 -49.95 5.12
N SER A 13 -0.84 -49.69 5.06
CA SER A 13 -1.44 -48.80 4.06
C SER A 13 -1.56 -47.39 4.64
N SER A 14 -0.95 -46.44 3.94
CA SER A 14 -1.09 -45.01 4.12
C SER A 14 -2.53 -44.56 3.87
N SER A 15 -3.23 -44.07 4.89
CA SER A 15 -4.52 -43.41 4.74
C SER A 15 -4.34 -41.89 4.75
N SER A 16 -4.53 -41.28 3.58
CA SER A 16 -4.76 -39.85 3.39
C SER A 16 -5.88 -39.34 4.32
N PRO A 17 -5.78 -38.15 4.94
CA PRO A 17 -6.90 -37.60 5.66
C PRO A 17 -7.88 -36.96 4.67
N SER A 18 -8.95 -37.70 4.39
CA SER A 18 -10.18 -37.21 3.78
C SER A 18 -10.85 -36.16 4.68
N GLU A 19 -11.36 -35.11 4.05
CA GLU A 19 -12.08 -34.00 4.65
C GLU A 19 -13.23 -34.43 5.57
N SER A 20 -13.34 -33.76 6.72
CA SER A 20 -14.62 -33.58 7.40
C SER A 20 -14.71 -32.13 7.90
N PHE A 21 -15.56 -31.37 7.23
CA PHE A 21 -16.04 -30.07 7.68
C PHE A 21 -16.88 -30.27 8.95
N SER A 22 -16.45 -29.69 10.07
CA SER A 22 -17.32 -29.48 11.22
C SER A 22 -17.12 -28.08 11.79
N SER A 23 -18.08 -27.21 11.44
CA SER A 23 -18.59 -26.04 12.17
C SER A 23 -17.58 -25.25 13.01
N PHE A 24 -16.99 -24.22 12.40
CA PHE A 24 -16.47 -23.09 13.17
C PHE A 24 -17.61 -22.12 13.48
N SER A 25 -17.83 -21.91 14.77
CA SER A 25 -18.67 -20.86 15.34
C SER A 25 -18.31 -19.52 14.71
N ILE A 26 -19.29 -18.89 14.04
CA ILE A 26 -19.16 -17.54 13.49
C ILE A 26 -19.09 -16.59 14.68
N ASN A 27 -17.91 -16.05 14.97
CA ASN A 27 -17.80 -14.86 15.80
C ASN A 27 -18.38 -13.68 15.00
N HIS A 28 -19.45 -13.09 15.52
CA HIS A 28 -19.99 -11.82 15.05
C HIS A 28 -18.93 -10.71 15.21
N ASN A 29 -18.35 -10.25 14.09
CA ASN A 29 -17.80 -8.89 13.84
C ASN A 29 -16.89 -8.80 12.59
N ASP A 30 -16.89 -9.78 11.68
CA ASP A 30 -16.16 -9.64 10.41
C ASP A 30 -16.92 -8.66 9.49
N ILE A 31 -16.36 -7.47 9.21
CA ILE A 31 -16.97 -6.45 8.35
C ILE A 31 -16.87 -6.92 6.90
N THR A 32 -17.89 -7.51 6.29
CA THR A 32 -17.75 -8.02 4.91
C THR A 32 -17.75 -6.91 3.85
N TRP A 33 -17.31 -7.24 2.63
CA TRP A 33 -17.41 -6.32 1.49
C TRP A 33 -18.85 -5.86 1.25
N GLU A 34 -19.82 -6.77 1.40
CA GLU A 34 -21.25 -6.45 1.29
C GLU A 34 -21.68 -5.45 2.34
N ALA A 35 -21.21 -5.58 3.59
CA ALA A 35 -21.51 -4.61 4.65
C ALA A 35 -20.98 -3.21 4.32
N LEU A 36 -19.76 -3.11 3.77
CA LEU A 36 -19.19 -1.83 3.33
C LEU A 36 -19.93 -1.27 2.11
N PHE A 37 -20.34 -2.13 1.18
CA PHE A 37 -21.12 -1.73 0.02
C PHE A 37 -22.47 -1.14 0.45
N MET A 38 -23.15 -1.78 1.40
CA MET A 38 -24.39 -1.27 1.97
C MET A 38 -24.18 0.08 2.67
N LYS A 39 -23.06 0.29 3.37
CA LYS A 39 -22.71 1.61 3.93
C LYS A 39 -22.53 2.66 2.84
N ALA A 40 -21.86 2.32 1.75
CA ALA A 40 -21.64 3.23 0.62
C ALA A 40 -22.96 3.62 -0.07
N VAL A 41 -23.87 2.66 -0.29
CA VAL A 41 -25.17 2.90 -0.91
C VAL A 41 -26.12 3.67 0.02
N ALA A 42 -26.00 3.49 1.34
CA ALA A 42 -26.81 4.20 2.32
C ALA A 42 -26.50 5.71 2.42
N LEU A 43 -25.36 6.17 1.88
CA LEU A 43 -25.03 7.59 1.88
C LEU A 43 -25.93 8.35 0.89
N PRO A 44 -26.59 9.45 1.31
CA PRO A 44 -27.40 10.27 0.42
C PRO A 44 -26.51 10.84 -0.69
N ALA A 45 -26.99 10.78 -1.93
CA ALA A 45 -26.27 11.28 -3.10
C ALA A 45 -27.02 12.45 -3.73
N ILE A 46 -26.36 13.61 -3.82
CA ILE A 46 -26.94 14.84 -4.38
C ILE A 46 -26.01 15.37 -5.47
N LEU A 47 -26.58 15.77 -6.61
CA LEU A 47 -25.85 16.45 -7.68
C LEU A 47 -26.12 17.95 -7.59
N GLU A 48 -25.10 18.73 -7.28
CA GLU A 48 -25.20 20.19 -7.10
C GLU A 48 -24.03 20.87 -7.79
N ASN A 49 -24.24 21.99 -8.48
CA ASN A 49 -23.16 22.87 -8.95
C ASN A 49 -22.02 22.17 -9.73
N GLY A 50 -22.32 21.07 -10.45
CA GLY A 50 -21.33 20.30 -11.20
C GLY A 50 -20.45 19.37 -10.34
N ARG A 51 -20.90 18.99 -9.15
CA ARG A 51 -20.27 17.97 -8.29
C ARG A 51 -21.34 17.00 -7.78
N LYS A 52 -20.94 15.75 -7.62
CA LYS A 52 -21.76 14.67 -7.04
C LYS A 52 -21.28 14.45 -5.62
N VAL A 53 -22.11 14.75 -4.65
CA VAL A 53 -21.82 14.69 -3.21
C VAL A 53 -22.48 13.46 -2.63
N PHE A 54 -21.71 12.63 -1.94
CA PHE A 54 -22.18 11.49 -1.16
C PHE A 54 -21.99 11.80 0.33
N GLY A 55 -23.04 11.64 1.12
CA GLY A 55 -23.06 12.00 2.54
C GLY A 55 -23.64 13.39 2.81
N PRO A 56 -23.72 13.81 4.08
CA PRO A 56 -23.30 13.07 5.28
C PRO A 56 -24.15 11.83 5.58
N PRO A 57 -23.66 10.87 6.38
CA PRO A 57 -24.49 9.75 6.83
C PRO A 57 -25.71 10.27 7.59
N VAL A 58 -26.90 9.74 7.27
CA VAL A 58 -28.19 10.21 7.83
C VAL A 58 -28.21 10.11 9.37
N GLU A 59 -27.57 9.08 9.91
CA GLU A 59 -27.49 8.80 11.34
C GLU A 59 -26.26 9.43 12.03
N TYR A 60 -25.50 10.28 11.33
CA TYR A 60 -24.29 10.87 11.92
C TYR A 60 -24.66 11.92 12.97
N ILE A 61 -24.34 11.62 14.23
CA ILE A 61 -24.52 12.51 15.37
C ILE A 61 -23.14 13.06 15.75
N GLY A 62 -22.87 14.32 15.39
CA GLY A 62 -21.61 14.98 15.69
C GLY A 62 -21.41 16.26 14.89
N GLU A 63 -20.38 17.03 15.24
CA GLU A 63 -19.94 18.17 14.44
C GLU A 63 -19.28 17.69 13.13
N ARG A 64 -19.35 18.50 12.08
CA ARG A 64 -18.69 18.17 10.81
C ARG A 64 -17.18 18.06 11.00
N PRO A 65 -16.55 16.99 10.50
CA PRO A 65 -15.11 16.83 10.60
C PRO A 65 -14.33 17.96 9.92
N SER A 66 -13.28 18.41 10.60
CA SER A 66 -12.34 19.44 10.15
C SER A 66 -11.69 19.10 8.80
N TYR A 67 -11.08 20.10 8.15
CA TYR A 67 -10.33 19.92 6.90
C TYR A 67 -9.13 18.97 7.02
N ILE A 68 -8.62 18.74 8.24
CA ILE A 68 -7.54 17.76 8.49
C ILE A 68 -8.01 16.31 8.21
N CYS A 69 -9.31 16.06 8.31
CA CYS A 69 -9.94 14.78 7.97
C CYS A 69 -10.26 14.65 6.48
N GLU A 70 -9.94 15.67 5.67
CA GLU A 70 -10.23 15.70 4.23
C GLU A 70 -8.99 15.46 3.37
N LEU A 71 -9.12 14.56 2.41
CA LEU A 71 -8.14 14.25 1.39
C LEU A 71 -8.61 14.75 0.02
N TYR A 72 -7.67 15.26 -0.76
CA TYR A 72 -7.83 15.47 -2.19
C TYR A 72 -7.32 14.24 -2.94
N VAL A 73 -8.20 13.60 -3.68
CA VAL A 73 -7.92 12.40 -4.48
C VAL A 73 -8.03 12.76 -5.94
N SER A 74 -7.01 12.47 -6.73
CA SER A 74 -6.87 12.85 -8.14
C SER A 74 -6.36 11.67 -8.96
N ASN A 75 -6.34 11.85 -10.28
CA ASN A 75 -6.03 10.78 -11.22
C ASN A 75 -7.05 9.63 -11.14
N LEU A 76 -8.33 9.98 -10.94
CA LEU A 76 -9.43 9.03 -10.96
C LEU A 76 -9.89 8.82 -12.42
N PRO A 77 -10.30 7.60 -12.79
CA PRO A 77 -10.86 7.34 -14.12
C PRO A 77 -12.10 8.20 -14.39
N LYS A 78 -12.28 8.64 -15.64
CA LYS A 78 -13.44 9.45 -16.03
C LYS A 78 -14.77 8.71 -15.82
N SER A 79 -14.75 7.39 -16.04
CA SER A 79 -15.84 6.45 -15.79
C SER A 79 -15.67 5.74 -14.44
N LEU A 80 -15.42 6.52 -13.37
CA LEU A 80 -15.29 5.99 -12.02
C LEU A 80 -16.63 5.40 -11.57
N ASP A 81 -16.62 4.15 -11.11
CA ASP A 81 -17.72 3.59 -10.33
C ASP A 81 -17.65 4.18 -8.92
N GLU A 82 -18.46 5.21 -8.66
CA GLU A 82 -18.36 5.98 -7.43
C GLU A 82 -18.79 5.16 -6.20
N VAL A 83 -19.77 4.26 -6.35
CA VAL A 83 -20.25 3.42 -5.25
C VAL A 83 -19.19 2.39 -4.88
N ARG A 84 -18.56 1.74 -5.87
CA ARG A 84 -17.46 0.81 -5.61
C ARG A 84 -16.25 1.51 -5.02
N PHE A 85 -15.94 2.73 -5.49
CA PHE A 85 -14.87 3.53 -4.90
C PHE A 85 -15.18 3.93 -3.46
N LEU A 86 -16.41 4.36 -3.18
CA LEU A 86 -16.87 4.69 -1.83
C LEU A 86 -16.85 3.47 -0.88
N THR A 87 -17.20 2.29 -1.40
CA THR A 87 -17.09 1.02 -0.68
C THR A 87 -15.65 0.73 -0.27
N TRP A 88 -14.70 1.01 -1.17
CA TRP A 88 -13.28 0.96 -0.83
C TRP A 88 -12.96 2.05 0.21
N LEU A 89 -13.28 3.33 0.00
CA LEU A 89 -12.98 4.37 1.00
C LEU A 89 -13.45 4.02 2.43
N HIS A 90 -14.56 3.29 2.58
CA HIS A 90 -15.05 2.79 3.86
C HIS A 90 -14.18 1.72 4.55
N ARG A 91 -13.30 1.01 3.84
CA ARG A 91 -12.29 0.11 4.46
C ARG A 91 -11.20 0.90 5.20
N CYS A 92 -10.98 2.17 4.87
CA CYS A 92 -10.00 3.01 5.55
C CYS A 92 -10.57 3.69 6.81
N GLY A 93 -11.90 3.72 6.96
CA GLY A 93 -12.60 4.42 8.03
C GLY A 93 -13.99 4.88 7.61
N VAL A 94 -14.71 5.53 8.51
CA VAL A 94 -16.06 6.04 8.22
C VAL A 94 -15.96 7.29 7.35
N VAL A 95 -16.43 7.19 6.10
CA VAL A 95 -16.53 8.34 5.19
C VAL A 95 -17.68 9.22 5.66
N TYR A 96 -17.36 10.45 6.03
CA TYR A 96 -18.36 11.48 6.33
C TYR A 96 -18.92 12.07 5.03
N GLU A 97 -18.06 12.37 4.05
CA GLU A 97 -18.51 12.99 2.80
C GLU A 97 -17.53 12.68 1.67
N MET A 98 -18.02 12.30 0.49
CA MET A 98 -17.24 12.23 -0.74
C MET A 98 -17.82 13.16 -1.79
N ARG A 99 -17.01 14.10 -2.29
CA ARG A 99 -17.40 15.06 -3.33
C ARG A 99 -16.63 14.77 -4.61
N VAL A 100 -17.29 14.16 -5.58
CA VAL A 100 -16.72 13.88 -6.90
C VAL A 100 -17.03 15.06 -7.82
N MET A 101 -16.00 15.66 -8.41
CA MET A 101 -16.22 16.76 -9.35
C MET A 101 -16.62 16.23 -10.71
N MET A 102 -17.72 16.73 -11.27
CA MET A 102 -18.32 16.21 -12.50
C MET A 102 -18.07 17.17 -13.67
N GLN A 103 -17.78 16.61 -14.83
CA GLN A 103 -17.75 17.34 -16.11
C GLN A 103 -19.16 17.33 -16.74
N SER A 104 -19.82 16.17 -16.69
CA SER A 104 -21.20 15.95 -17.12
C SER A 104 -21.86 14.95 -16.16
N PHE A 105 -23.15 14.67 -16.31
CA PHE A 105 -23.89 13.75 -15.42
C PHE A 105 -23.22 12.37 -15.24
N SER A 106 -22.50 11.87 -16.25
CA SER A 106 -21.87 10.55 -16.25
C SER A 106 -20.34 10.56 -16.33
N MET A 107 -19.69 11.73 -16.42
CA MET A 107 -18.23 11.83 -16.51
C MET A 107 -17.66 12.69 -15.40
N THR A 108 -16.69 12.15 -14.67
CA THR A 108 -15.97 12.88 -13.63
C THR A 108 -14.89 13.78 -14.26
N ARG A 109 -14.48 14.82 -13.54
CA ARG A 109 -13.28 15.63 -13.85
C ARG A 109 -11.98 14.92 -13.43
N GLY A 110 -12.05 13.66 -12.99
CA GLY A 110 -10.90 12.86 -12.58
C GLY A 110 -10.36 13.16 -11.16
N TYR A 111 -11.13 13.83 -10.31
CA TYR A 111 -10.76 14.06 -8.91
C TYR A 111 -11.96 14.18 -7.98
N ALA A 112 -11.73 13.88 -6.71
CA ALA A 112 -12.70 13.92 -5.63
C ALA A 112 -12.07 14.46 -4.33
N PHE A 113 -12.92 14.94 -3.42
CA PHE A 113 -12.54 15.21 -2.04
C PHE A 113 -13.23 14.19 -1.14
N VAL A 114 -12.47 13.58 -0.24
CA VAL A 114 -12.99 12.58 0.69
C VAL A 114 -12.73 13.06 2.10
N ARG A 115 -13.79 13.28 2.87
CA ARG A 115 -13.74 13.64 4.28
C ARG A 115 -14.12 12.42 5.12
N TYR A 116 -13.25 12.06 6.04
CA TYR A 116 -13.49 11.03 7.05
C TYR A 116 -14.03 11.65 8.34
N THR A 117 -14.56 10.81 9.25
CA THR A 117 -15.04 11.30 10.55
C THR A 117 -13.90 11.69 11.48
N GLN A 118 -12.75 11.02 11.38
CA GLN A 118 -11.58 11.26 12.23
C GLN A 118 -10.29 11.49 11.42
N GLU A 119 -9.33 12.21 12.00
CA GLU A 119 -8.03 12.46 11.36
C GLU A 119 -7.24 11.17 11.14
N TYR A 120 -7.29 10.24 12.10
CA TYR A 120 -6.61 8.94 11.99
C TYR A 120 -7.06 8.15 10.76
N GLU A 121 -8.37 8.12 10.47
CA GLU A 121 -8.95 7.47 9.28
C GLU A 121 -8.45 8.12 7.98
N ALA A 122 -8.34 9.45 7.97
CA ALA A 122 -7.78 10.17 6.83
C ALA A 122 -6.28 9.87 6.64
N LEU A 123 -5.51 9.67 7.72
CA LEU A 123 -4.10 9.23 7.62
C LEU A 123 -3.98 7.80 7.09
N VAL A 124 -4.85 6.89 7.55
CA VAL A 124 -4.95 5.52 7.04
C VAL A 124 -5.25 5.53 5.54
N ALA A 125 -6.27 6.28 5.14
CA ALA A 125 -6.65 6.43 3.73
C ALA A 125 -5.53 7.04 2.90
N TYR A 126 -4.82 8.04 3.41
CA TYR A 126 -3.68 8.64 2.72
C TYR A 126 -2.57 7.63 2.41
N GLU A 127 -2.23 6.77 3.38
CA GLU A 127 -1.18 5.75 3.20
C GLU A 127 -1.59 4.60 2.27
N LEU A 128 -2.86 4.20 2.23
CA LEU A 128 -3.32 3.12 1.36
C LEU A 128 -3.68 3.59 -0.05
N LEU A 129 -4.42 4.70 -0.18
CA LEU A 129 -4.93 5.17 -1.46
C LEU A 129 -3.81 5.61 -2.42
N LYS A 130 -2.65 6.07 -1.91
CA LYS A 130 -1.48 6.37 -2.76
C LYS A 130 -0.91 5.12 -3.45
N CYS A 131 -1.25 3.93 -2.95
CA CYS A 131 -0.85 2.63 -3.49
C CYS A 131 -1.99 1.95 -4.27
N LEU A 132 -3.16 2.59 -4.39
CA LEU A 132 -4.32 2.05 -5.09
C LEU A 132 -4.23 2.31 -6.60
N PHE A 133 -4.51 1.28 -7.39
CA PHE A 133 -4.71 1.37 -8.84
C PHE A 133 -6.20 1.27 -9.16
N LEU A 134 -6.72 2.21 -9.96
CA LEU A 134 -8.09 2.22 -10.49
C LEU A 134 -8.04 2.40 -11.99
N GLY A 135 -8.70 1.51 -12.74
CA GLY A 135 -8.77 1.61 -14.20
C GLY A 135 -7.41 1.55 -14.92
N GLY A 136 -6.40 0.94 -14.30
CA GLY A 136 -5.05 0.87 -14.85
C GLY A 136 -4.22 2.14 -14.64
N GLU A 137 -4.63 3.02 -13.72
CA GLU A 137 -3.82 4.16 -13.29
C GLU A 137 -3.72 4.21 -11.77
N ARG A 138 -2.59 4.72 -11.26
CA ARG A 138 -2.42 4.90 -9.82
C ARG A 138 -3.12 6.18 -9.37
N VAL A 139 -3.84 6.09 -8.27
CA VAL A 139 -4.50 7.23 -7.66
C VAL A 139 -3.47 8.15 -7.01
N CYS A 140 -3.65 9.47 -7.14
CA CYS A 140 -2.82 10.47 -6.49
C CYS A 140 -3.58 11.12 -5.34
N VAL A 141 -2.98 11.12 -4.14
CA VAL A 141 -3.65 11.55 -2.91
C VAL A 141 -2.82 12.61 -2.21
N TYR A 142 -3.50 13.66 -1.76
CA TYR A 142 -2.91 14.79 -1.07
C TYR A 142 -3.78 15.19 0.11
N ARG A 143 -3.19 15.77 1.15
CA ARG A 143 -3.97 16.41 2.22
C ARG A 143 -4.73 17.61 1.65
N SER A 144 -6.00 17.78 2.02
CA SER A 144 -6.76 18.94 1.58
C SER A 144 -6.15 20.23 2.13
N GLN A 145 -6.07 21.26 1.27
CA GLN A 145 -5.42 22.53 1.62
C GLN A 145 -6.31 23.48 2.43
N GLY A 146 -7.48 23.03 2.90
CA GLY A 146 -8.36 23.82 3.79
C GLY A 146 -8.66 25.21 3.23
N LYS A 147 -9.19 25.30 2.00
CA LYS A 147 -9.59 26.57 1.38
C LYS A 147 -10.88 27.14 1.98
N ASN A 148 -11.06 27.08 3.29
CA ASN A 148 -12.24 27.58 4.01
C ASN A 148 -11.98 28.93 4.69
N ARG A 149 -10.83 29.58 4.44
CA ARG A 149 -10.46 30.84 5.07
C ARG A 149 -10.29 31.95 4.05
N LEU A 150 -10.98 33.08 4.27
CA LEU A 150 -10.81 34.31 3.50
C LEU A 150 -10.01 35.33 4.30
N PHE A 151 -9.18 36.09 3.59
CA PHE A 151 -8.48 37.27 4.09
C PHE A 151 -9.23 38.51 3.59
N VAL A 152 -9.72 39.31 4.52
CA VAL A 152 -10.41 40.57 4.23
C VAL A 152 -9.53 41.72 4.69
N SER A 153 -9.25 42.64 3.79
CA SER A 153 -8.40 43.81 4.03
C SER A 153 -9.13 45.11 3.68
N ASN A 154 -8.54 46.24 4.08
CA ASN A 154 -9.10 47.59 3.94
C ASN A 154 -10.27 47.89 4.89
N ILE A 155 -10.28 47.25 6.06
CA ILE A 155 -11.27 47.47 7.11
C ILE A 155 -10.93 48.78 7.86
N PRO A 156 -11.91 49.64 8.18
CA PRO A 156 -11.67 50.83 9.00
C PRO A 156 -11.09 50.46 10.38
N LYS A 157 -9.90 50.96 10.69
CA LYS A 157 -9.16 50.66 11.95
C LYS A 157 -9.86 51.17 13.22
N GLN A 158 -10.82 52.10 13.06
CA GLN A 158 -11.58 52.70 14.16
C GLN A 158 -12.78 51.84 14.59
N LEU A 159 -13.06 50.72 13.89
CA LEU A 159 -14.14 49.81 14.26
C LEU A 159 -13.72 48.88 15.40
N PRO A 160 -14.58 48.71 16.42
CA PRO A 160 -14.34 47.72 17.46
C PRO A 160 -14.48 46.29 16.89
N MET A 161 -13.70 45.34 17.42
CA MET A 161 -13.67 43.95 16.98
C MET A 161 -15.04 43.26 17.12
N SER A 162 -15.84 43.64 18.13
CA SER A 162 -17.20 43.12 18.32
C SER A 162 -18.15 43.50 17.17
N SER A 163 -18.19 44.77 16.77
CA SER A 163 -19.02 45.24 15.65
C SER A 163 -18.56 44.67 14.30
N LEU A 164 -17.28 44.33 14.18
CA LEU A 164 -16.71 43.70 13.00
C LEU A 164 -17.22 42.26 12.84
N GLU A 165 -17.23 41.48 13.92
CA GLU A 165 -17.78 40.13 13.93
C GLU A 165 -19.28 40.12 13.62
N GLU A 166 -20.06 41.02 14.24
CA GLU A 166 -21.50 41.17 13.96
C GLU A 166 -21.78 41.57 12.50
N GLY A 167 -21.02 42.53 11.95
CA GLY A 167 -21.21 42.97 10.56
C GLY A 167 -20.89 41.87 9.55
N PHE A 168 -19.87 41.06 9.81
CA PHE A 168 -19.57 39.91 8.97
C PHE A 168 -20.63 38.80 9.11
N LYS A 169 -21.09 38.48 10.33
CA LYS A 169 -22.19 37.51 10.56
C LYS A 169 -23.51 37.94 9.91
N LYS A 170 -23.78 39.25 9.82
CA LYS A 170 -24.96 39.76 9.11
C LYS A 170 -24.85 39.61 7.59
N THR A 171 -23.64 39.65 7.06
CA THR A 171 -23.38 39.66 5.61
C THR A 171 -23.20 38.27 5.03
N PHE A 172 -22.58 37.37 5.81
CA PHE A 172 -22.31 35.98 5.48
C PHE A 172 -22.98 35.08 6.53
N ARG A 173 -23.82 34.14 6.09
CA ARG A 173 -24.62 33.28 7.00
C ARG A 173 -23.77 32.23 7.73
N ASP A 174 -22.71 31.73 7.08
CA ASP A 174 -22.02 30.50 7.52
C ASP A 174 -20.59 30.75 8.00
N ILE A 175 -20.40 31.82 8.79
CA ILE A 175 -19.12 32.11 9.45
C ILE A 175 -18.98 31.25 10.69
N GLU A 176 -17.91 30.46 10.76
CA GLU A 176 -17.52 29.72 11.96
C GLU A 176 -16.77 30.64 12.92
N ARG A 177 -15.76 31.36 12.41
CA ARG A 177 -14.93 32.25 13.24
C ARG A 177 -14.47 33.47 12.48
N CYS A 178 -14.56 34.63 13.12
CA CYS A 178 -13.89 35.86 12.68
C CYS A 178 -12.65 36.10 13.55
N ILE A 179 -11.46 36.05 12.94
CA ILE A 179 -10.19 36.32 13.64
C ILE A 179 -9.71 37.69 13.19
N SER A 180 -9.81 38.67 14.08
CA SER A 180 -9.21 39.99 13.94
C SER A 180 -8.12 40.18 15.01
N PHE A 181 -7.16 41.04 14.74
CA PHE A 181 -6.05 41.32 15.64
C PHE A 181 -6.13 42.78 16.12
N PRO A 182 -5.82 43.05 17.40
CA PRO A 182 -5.79 44.41 17.92
C PRO A 182 -4.69 45.23 17.22
N ALA A 183 -4.90 46.55 17.13
CA ALA A 183 -3.96 47.45 16.48
C ALA A 183 -2.57 47.49 17.16
N THR A 184 -2.51 47.28 18.48
CA THR A 184 -1.30 47.29 19.31
C THR A 184 -1.45 46.35 20.51
N GLU A 185 -0.36 45.68 20.92
CA GLU A 185 -0.34 44.71 22.05
C GLU A 185 -0.68 45.35 23.42
N THR A 186 -0.63 46.68 23.52
CA THR A 186 -0.84 47.45 24.77
C THR A 186 -2.26 48.01 24.94
N CYS A 187 -3.16 47.82 23.96
CA CYS A 187 -4.50 48.42 23.95
C CYS A 187 -5.59 47.47 24.46
N SER A 188 -5.45 46.96 25.68
CA SER A 188 -6.48 46.16 26.36
C SER A 188 -7.41 46.97 27.28
N LEU A 189 -7.19 48.29 27.42
CA LEU A 189 -7.94 49.15 28.37
C LEU A 189 -8.83 50.24 27.72
N ARG A 190 -8.78 50.42 26.40
CA ARG A 190 -9.64 51.40 25.67
C ARG A 190 -10.05 50.86 24.30
N GLY A 191 -11.04 49.97 24.27
CA GLY A 191 -11.70 49.54 23.05
C GLY A 191 -10.82 48.70 22.13
N ASP A 192 -11.24 47.46 21.91
CA ASP A 192 -10.59 46.51 21.02
C ASP A 192 -10.71 46.95 19.56
N PHE A 193 -9.82 47.82 19.09
CA PHE A 193 -9.79 48.32 17.71
C PHE A 193 -9.01 47.39 16.78
N ASN A 194 -9.56 47.11 15.60
CA ASN A 194 -8.97 46.17 14.65
C ASN A 194 -7.76 46.76 13.88
N ARG A 195 -6.81 45.89 13.49
CA ARG A 195 -5.59 46.25 12.73
C ARG A 195 -5.83 46.58 11.24
N GLY A 196 -7.07 46.62 10.77
CA GLY A 196 -7.44 46.93 9.38
C GLY A 196 -7.56 45.73 8.44
N PHE A 197 -7.49 44.51 9.00
CA PHE A 197 -7.75 43.26 8.30
C PHE A 197 -8.37 42.24 9.24
N ALA A 198 -9.09 41.28 8.68
CA ALA A 198 -9.68 40.16 9.40
C ALA A 198 -9.54 38.89 8.57
N PHE A 199 -9.48 37.76 9.25
CA PHE A 199 -9.63 36.46 8.64
C PHE A 199 -11.00 35.90 8.97
N ILE A 200 -11.71 35.48 7.95
CA ILE A 200 -13.01 34.83 8.10
C ILE A 200 -12.80 33.35 7.81
N GLU A 201 -12.93 32.52 8.85
CA GLU A 201 -12.98 31.07 8.73
C GLU A 201 -14.45 30.68 8.56
N PHE A 202 -14.75 30.06 7.43
CA PHE A 202 -16.05 29.50 7.11
C PHE A 202 -16.07 28.03 7.49
N TYR A 203 -17.28 27.56 7.79
CA TYR A 203 -17.54 26.16 8.09
C TYR A 203 -17.08 25.20 6.97
N ASP A 204 -17.26 25.62 5.72
CA ASP A 204 -16.98 24.82 4.54
C ASP A 204 -16.38 25.66 3.39
N HIS A 205 -15.73 24.95 2.46
CA HIS A 205 -15.13 25.60 1.29
C HIS A 205 -16.18 26.24 0.38
N GLU A 206 -17.41 25.70 0.34
CA GLU A 206 -18.46 26.24 -0.51
C GLU A 206 -19.02 27.53 0.04
N SER A 207 -19.33 27.64 1.33
CA SER A 207 -19.69 28.92 1.95
C SER A 207 -18.58 29.95 1.76
N ALA A 208 -17.32 29.55 1.90
CA ALA A 208 -16.19 30.43 1.62
C ALA A 208 -16.13 30.85 0.13
N MET A 209 -16.47 29.94 -0.78
CA MET A 209 -16.50 30.21 -2.22
C MET A 209 -17.68 31.10 -2.61
N GLU A 210 -18.85 30.90 -2.03
CA GLU A 210 -20.03 31.73 -2.23
C GLU A 210 -19.79 33.14 -1.70
N ALA A 211 -19.24 33.26 -0.49
CA ALA A 211 -18.79 34.53 0.08
C ALA A 211 -17.78 35.23 -0.83
N LYS A 212 -16.82 34.47 -1.41
CA LYS A 212 -15.87 35.01 -2.37
C LYS A 212 -16.53 35.40 -3.71
N LYS A 213 -17.50 34.62 -4.19
CA LYS A 213 -18.22 34.90 -5.44
C LYS A 213 -19.07 36.15 -5.30
N LYS A 214 -19.76 36.32 -4.16
CA LYS A 214 -20.53 37.51 -3.80
C LYS A 214 -19.67 38.78 -3.72
N THR A 215 -18.37 38.63 -3.53
CA THR A 215 -17.39 39.74 -3.44
C THR A 215 -16.64 39.99 -4.77
N THR A 216 -16.96 39.27 -5.86
CA THR A 216 -16.35 39.41 -7.20
C THR A 216 -17.41 39.90 -8.22
N PRO A 217 -17.19 40.95 -9.06
CA PRO A 217 -15.92 41.56 -9.47
C PRO A 217 -15.74 43.01 -8.96
N GLY A 218 -16.25 43.34 -7.76
CA GLY A 218 -16.18 44.70 -7.24
C GLY A 218 -16.24 44.70 -5.73
N HIS A 219 -15.29 45.43 -5.12
CA HIS A 219 -15.08 45.58 -3.69
C HIS A 219 -16.38 45.56 -2.87
N MET A 220 -16.47 44.64 -1.91
CA MET A 220 -17.62 44.59 -1.01
C MET A 220 -17.56 45.82 -0.11
N ARG A 221 -18.46 46.78 -0.34
CA ARG A 221 -18.52 48.01 0.44
C ARG A 221 -19.19 47.76 1.79
N MET A 222 -18.42 47.85 2.87
CA MET A 222 -18.95 47.83 4.24
C MET A 222 -18.30 48.93 5.05
N TRP A 223 -19.08 49.53 5.97
CA TRP A 223 -18.61 50.61 6.85
C TRP A 223 -17.95 51.78 6.10
N GLY A 224 -18.46 52.14 4.93
CA GLY A 224 -17.93 53.22 4.09
C GLY A 224 -16.64 52.88 3.33
N ASN A 225 -16.07 51.69 3.51
CA ASN A 225 -14.86 51.24 2.82
C ASN A 225 -15.12 50.10 1.85
N ASP A 226 -14.36 50.12 0.76
CA ASP A 226 -14.32 49.08 -0.25
C ASP A 226 -13.38 47.95 0.21
N LEU A 227 -13.96 46.87 0.74
CA LEU A 227 -13.20 45.75 1.29
C LEU A 227 -12.59 44.90 0.17
N LYS A 228 -11.36 44.45 0.39
CA LYS A 228 -10.64 43.56 -0.53
C LYS A 228 -10.58 42.16 0.06
N VAL A 229 -11.27 41.22 -0.59
CA VAL A 229 -11.41 39.82 -0.17
C VAL A 229 -10.51 38.92 -1.03
N GLN A 230 -9.66 38.13 -0.39
CA GLN A 230 -8.78 37.16 -1.03
C GLN A 230 -8.84 35.82 -0.30
N TRP A 231 -8.44 34.73 -0.96
CA TRP A 231 -8.21 33.47 -0.25
C TRP A 231 -7.07 33.68 0.76
N ALA A 232 -7.28 33.29 2.01
CA ALA A 232 -6.22 33.35 3.00
C ALA A 232 -5.15 32.30 2.66
N ARG A 233 -3.89 32.67 2.85
CA ARG A 233 -2.80 31.68 2.74
C ARG A 233 -2.92 30.70 3.91
N PRO A 234 -2.87 29.38 3.68
CA PRO A 234 -2.85 28.35 4.72
C PRO A 234 -1.81 28.66 5.82
N LYS A 235 -2.13 28.37 7.09
CA LYS A 235 -1.24 28.65 8.24
C LYS A 235 0.14 27.99 8.08
N LEU A 236 0.22 26.83 7.44
CA LEU A 236 1.48 26.13 7.12
C LEU A 236 2.41 26.96 6.22
N LEU A 237 1.86 27.69 5.24
CA LEU A 237 2.67 28.56 4.36
C LEU A 237 3.15 29.82 5.09
N GLN A 238 2.36 30.37 6.02
CA GLN A 238 2.72 31.59 6.75
C GLN A 238 3.89 31.38 7.73
N ALA A 239 4.03 30.19 8.32
CA ALA A 239 5.20 29.84 9.13
C ALA A 239 6.47 29.66 8.26
N HIS A 240 6.32 29.09 7.06
CA HIS A 240 7.43 28.85 6.14
C HIS A 240 7.96 30.11 5.43
N PHE A 241 7.15 31.16 5.22
CA PHE A 241 7.64 32.42 4.65
C PHE A 241 8.47 33.27 5.61
N LYS A 242 8.52 32.93 6.90
CA LYS A 242 9.56 33.47 7.81
C LYS A 242 10.92 32.79 7.62
N SER A 243 11.02 31.73 6.81
CA SER A 243 12.28 31.08 6.42
C SER A 243 12.42 31.05 4.89
N ASN A 244 13.28 31.90 4.34
CA ASN A 244 13.61 31.95 2.91
C ASN A 244 13.83 30.55 2.27
N ASN A 245 13.09 30.27 1.21
CA ASN A 245 13.54 29.80 -0.12
C ASN A 245 12.50 28.88 -0.77
N GLU A 246 11.83 29.38 -1.82
CA GLU A 246 10.95 28.61 -2.72
C GLU A 246 11.68 27.47 -3.45
N GLN A 247 13.01 27.44 -3.42
CA GLN A 247 13.83 26.31 -3.88
C GLN A 247 13.88 25.13 -2.89
N LYS A 248 13.52 25.36 -1.62
CA LYS A 248 13.54 24.33 -0.57
C LYS A 248 12.29 23.46 -0.58
N GLU A 249 11.17 23.86 -1.18
CA GLU A 249 9.97 23.00 -1.31
C GLU A 249 10.10 21.96 -2.41
N LYS A 250 10.74 22.31 -3.54
CA LYS A 250 11.12 21.30 -4.56
C LYS A 250 12.19 20.35 -4.03
N ARG A 251 13.10 20.84 -3.17
CA ARG A 251 14.10 20.01 -2.48
C ARG A 251 13.51 19.22 -1.31
N SER A 252 12.51 19.72 -0.57
CA SER A 252 11.93 19.01 0.57
C SER A 252 10.88 17.98 0.16
N MET A 253 10.17 18.17 -0.95
CA MET A 253 9.40 17.09 -1.59
C MET A 253 10.32 16.02 -2.21
N ALA A 254 11.48 16.42 -2.74
CA ALA A 254 12.52 15.49 -3.19
C ALA A 254 13.31 14.83 -2.03
N GLU A 255 13.46 15.50 -0.88
CA GLU A 255 14.11 14.99 0.33
C GLU A 255 13.13 14.16 1.19
N ALA A 256 11.82 14.41 1.12
CA ALA A 256 10.80 13.50 1.65
C ALA A 256 10.76 12.19 0.84
N SER A 257 11.12 12.25 -0.45
CA SER A 257 11.42 11.07 -1.28
C SER A 257 12.74 10.38 -0.92
N SER A 258 13.59 11.02 -0.08
CA SER A 258 14.83 10.45 0.47
C SER A 258 14.67 9.78 1.84
N LYS A 259 13.45 9.72 2.39
CA LYS A 259 13.15 8.74 3.45
C LYS A 259 13.41 7.36 2.86
N SER A 260 14.41 6.66 3.40
CA SER A 260 14.75 5.24 3.16
C SER A 260 13.56 4.51 2.54
N GLN A 261 13.56 4.33 1.22
CA GLN A 261 12.45 3.73 0.51
C GLN A 261 12.41 2.26 0.88
N ASP A 262 11.65 1.91 1.91
CA ASP A 262 11.44 0.53 2.31
C ASP A 262 10.54 -0.15 1.27
N TYR A 263 11.18 -0.75 0.28
CA TYR A 263 10.50 -1.48 -0.79
C TYR A 263 9.74 -2.71 -0.28
N CYS A 264 10.13 -3.27 0.88
CA CYS A 264 9.41 -4.38 1.50
C CYS A 264 8.07 -3.89 2.06
N ALA A 265 8.07 -2.74 2.76
CA ALA A 265 6.84 -2.07 3.16
C ALA A 265 5.98 -1.66 1.95
N LYS A 266 6.59 -1.10 0.91
CA LYS A 266 5.87 -0.67 -0.30
C LYS A 266 5.20 -1.84 -1.03
N LEU A 267 5.86 -2.99 -1.16
CA LEU A 267 5.27 -4.19 -1.76
C LEU A 267 4.03 -4.65 -1.00
N ARG A 268 4.13 -4.76 0.34
CA ARG A 268 3.00 -5.14 1.21
C ARG A 268 1.84 -4.14 1.11
N LEU A 269 2.14 -2.83 1.12
CA LEU A 269 1.14 -1.78 0.95
C LEU A 269 0.45 -1.83 -0.42
N PHE A 270 1.17 -2.14 -1.50
CA PHE A 270 0.54 -2.36 -2.81
C PHE A 270 -0.45 -3.51 -2.78
N CYS A 271 -0.04 -4.65 -2.23
CA CYS A 271 -0.95 -5.80 -2.11
C CYS A 271 -2.17 -5.47 -1.26
N LEU A 272 -1.99 -4.82 -0.10
CA LEU A 272 -3.07 -4.44 0.81
C LEU A 272 -4.05 -3.43 0.18
N ALA A 273 -3.53 -2.39 -0.48
CA ALA A 273 -4.35 -1.35 -1.11
C ALA A 273 -5.19 -1.89 -2.27
N ASN A 274 -4.67 -2.85 -3.04
CA ASN A 274 -5.35 -3.40 -4.22
C ASN A 274 -6.11 -4.70 -3.95
N ASN A 275 -6.24 -5.11 -2.68
CA ASN A 275 -6.89 -6.36 -2.28
C ASN A 275 -6.21 -7.63 -2.86
N TRP A 276 -4.92 -7.56 -3.16
CA TRP A 276 -4.15 -8.73 -3.57
C TRP A 276 -3.82 -9.62 -2.37
N CYS A 277 -3.44 -10.86 -2.63
CA CYS A 277 -3.01 -11.78 -1.60
C CYS A 277 -1.69 -11.35 -0.95
N ILE A 278 -1.39 -11.93 0.23
CA ILE A 278 -0.09 -11.76 0.89
C ILE A 278 1.01 -12.16 -0.12
N PRO A 279 2.02 -11.30 -0.37
CA PRO A 279 3.11 -11.66 -1.26
C PRO A 279 3.88 -12.86 -0.69
N VAL A 280 4.20 -13.82 -1.56
CA VAL A 280 5.05 -14.96 -1.20
C VAL A 280 6.42 -14.75 -1.82
N VAL A 281 7.43 -14.56 -0.97
CA VAL A 281 8.84 -14.43 -1.36
C VAL A 281 9.51 -15.77 -1.15
N ILE A 282 10.13 -16.30 -2.19
CA ILE A 282 10.87 -17.56 -2.13
C ILE A 282 12.35 -17.34 -2.43
N TYR A 283 13.22 -18.02 -1.70
CA TYR A 283 14.64 -18.15 -2.01
C TYR A 283 14.88 -19.52 -2.63
N GLY A 284 15.71 -19.56 -3.68
CA GLY A 284 16.16 -20.78 -4.31
C GLY A 284 17.62 -21.09 -3.97
N ASN A 285 18.31 -21.77 -4.89
CA ASN A 285 19.71 -22.15 -4.72
C ASN A 285 20.63 -20.92 -4.64
N CYS A 286 21.66 -21.04 -3.81
CA CYS A 286 22.69 -20.04 -3.62
C CYS A 286 24.05 -20.56 -4.12
N PHE A 287 24.77 -19.75 -4.90
CA PHE A 287 26.08 -20.10 -5.46
C PHE A 287 27.14 -19.16 -4.91
N TYR A 288 27.71 -19.49 -3.75
CA TYR A 288 28.67 -18.63 -3.04
C TYR A 288 29.92 -18.29 -3.86
N GLN A 289 30.44 -19.25 -4.64
CA GLN A 289 31.65 -19.06 -5.43
C GLN A 289 31.44 -18.05 -6.57
N ASN A 290 30.28 -18.12 -7.23
CA ASN A 290 29.93 -17.26 -8.34
C ASN A 290 29.31 -15.93 -7.86
N GLY A 291 28.79 -15.90 -6.64
CA GLY A 291 28.25 -14.72 -6.01
C GLY A 291 26.79 -14.42 -6.38
N PHE A 292 25.96 -15.45 -6.57
CA PHE A 292 24.55 -15.29 -6.96
C PHE A 292 23.60 -16.07 -6.05
N GLN A 293 22.38 -15.55 -5.92
CA GLN A 293 21.26 -16.16 -5.22
C GLN A 293 20.05 -16.14 -6.15
N TYR A 294 19.44 -17.30 -6.39
CA TYR A 294 18.15 -17.37 -7.08
C TYR A 294 17.02 -17.09 -6.09
N GLY A 295 15.95 -16.45 -6.55
CA GLY A 295 14.78 -16.15 -5.74
C GLY A 295 13.62 -15.67 -6.59
N GLY A 296 12.43 -15.66 -6.01
CA GLY A 296 11.24 -15.26 -6.74
C GLY A 296 10.14 -14.71 -5.85
N ILE A 297 9.21 -13.99 -6.46
CA ILE A 297 8.04 -13.42 -5.80
C ILE A 297 6.78 -13.89 -6.54
N LEU A 298 5.84 -14.44 -5.78
CA LEU A 298 4.50 -14.78 -6.26
C LEU A 298 3.49 -13.74 -5.78
N LEU A 299 2.78 -13.15 -6.73
CA LEU A 299 1.65 -12.26 -6.49
C LEU A 299 0.38 -12.92 -7.00
N LYS A 300 -0.72 -12.78 -6.27
CA LYS A 300 -2.04 -13.29 -6.68
C LYS A 300 -3.11 -12.23 -6.50
N ASP A 301 -3.98 -12.11 -7.49
CA ASP A 301 -5.20 -11.33 -7.40
C ASP A 301 -6.39 -12.28 -7.21
N PRO A 302 -7.00 -12.33 -6.01
CA PRO A 302 -8.13 -13.20 -5.74
C PRO A 302 -9.38 -12.80 -6.54
N THR A 303 -9.46 -11.55 -7.01
CA THR A 303 -10.64 -11.04 -7.73
C THR A 303 -10.69 -11.55 -9.16
N SER A 304 -9.54 -11.55 -9.84
CA SER A 304 -9.41 -12.07 -11.22
C SER A 304 -9.02 -13.54 -11.28
N GLY A 305 -8.53 -14.12 -10.18
CA GLY A 305 -7.94 -15.46 -10.15
C GLY A 305 -6.55 -15.53 -10.81
N GLN A 306 -6.00 -14.39 -11.26
CA GLN A 306 -4.69 -14.35 -11.89
C GLN A 306 -3.56 -14.39 -10.86
N PHE A 307 -2.43 -14.94 -11.28
CA PHE A 307 -1.19 -14.92 -10.51
C PHE A 307 -0.02 -14.49 -11.39
N SER A 308 1.04 -13.99 -10.77
CA SER A 308 2.25 -13.54 -11.44
C SER A 308 3.46 -14.00 -10.67
N GLY A 309 4.26 -14.86 -11.30
CA GLY A 309 5.60 -15.22 -10.85
C GLY A 309 6.66 -14.27 -11.40
N ILE A 310 7.50 -13.74 -10.52
CA ILE A 310 8.69 -12.95 -10.87
C ILE A 310 9.91 -13.75 -10.42
N LEU A 311 10.63 -14.34 -11.37
CA LEU A 311 11.84 -15.11 -11.12
C LEU A 311 13.06 -14.20 -11.26
N MET A 312 14.00 -14.35 -10.33
CA MET A 312 15.17 -13.48 -10.23
C MET A 312 16.45 -14.26 -10.00
N GLU A 313 17.49 -13.88 -10.73
CA GLU A 313 18.88 -14.16 -10.37
C GLU A 313 19.46 -12.90 -9.74
N VAL A 314 19.87 -12.96 -8.49
CA VAL A 314 20.38 -11.79 -7.76
C VAL A 314 21.87 -11.94 -7.50
N ALA A 315 22.67 -11.04 -8.08
CA ALA A 315 24.09 -10.93 -7.77
C ALA A 315 24.28 -10.46 -6.32
N ALA A 316 24.70 -11.37 -5.46
CA ALA A 316 24.97 -11.15 -4.05
C ALA A 316 26.45 -10.79 -3.81
N GLY A 317 27.02 -9.98 -4.72
CA GLY A 317 28.40 -9.51 -4.67
C GLY A 317 28.67 -8.56 -3.49
N ARG A 318 29.89 -8.01 -3.43
CA ARG A 318 30.32 -7.16 -2.31
C ARG A 318 29.45 -5.92 -2.11
N ASP A 319 28.88 -5.40 -3.20
CA ASP A 319 28.10 -4.17 -3.25
C ASP A 319 26.61 -4.37 -2.91
N MET A 320 26.12 -5.61 -2.93
CA MET A 320 24.75 -5.93 -2.53
C MET A 320 24.59 -5.75 -1.02
N GLN A 321 23.60 -4.94 -0.63
CA GLN A 321 23.28 -4.71 0.79
C GLN A 321 22.34 -5.79 1.30
N ASP A 322 21.24 -5.99 0.58
CA ASP A 322 20.15 -6.89 0.99
C ASP A 322 19.45 -7.47 -0.24
N VAL A 323 19.63 -8.76 -0.48
CA VAL A 323 19.02 -9.50 -1.60
C VAL A 323 17.50 -9.48 -1.53
N HIS A 324 16.92 -9.52 -0.33
CA HIS A 324 15.47 -9.47 -0.17
C HIS A 324 14.91 -8.11 -0.60
N VAL A 325 15.55 -7.01 -0.17
CA VAL A 325 15.12 -5.66 -0.58
C VAL A 325 15.28 -5.49 -2.09
N ALA A 326 16.33 -6.05 -2.69
CA ALA A 326 16.51 -6.03 -4.14
C ALA A 326 15.35 -6.73 -4.85
N MET A 327 14.94 -7.92 -4.39
CA MET A 327 13.78 -8.62 -4.95
C MET A 327 12.48 -7.82 -4.79
N CYS A 328 12.21 -7.30 -3.60
CA CYS A 328 11.02 -6.48 -3.35
C CYS A 328 11.02 -5.20 -4.20
N GLU A 329 12.17 -4.55 -4.38
CA GLU A 329 12.29 -3.39 -5.26
C GLU A 329 11.99 -3.72 -6.71
N VAL A 330 12.52 -4.83 -7.24
CA VAL A 330 12.21 -5.29 -8.60
C VAL A 330 10.71 -5.52 -8.75
N ALA A 331 10.07 -6.21 -7.81
CA ALA A 331 8.62 -6.45 -7.85
C ALA A 331 7.80 -5.15 -7.81
N VAL A 332 8.16 -4.21 -6.94
CA VAL A 332 7.52 -2.88 -6.86
C VAL A 332 7.68 -2.13 -8.19
N GLN A 333 8.86 -2.15 -8.80
CA GLN A 333 9.09 -1.47 -10.08
C GLN A 333 8.31 -2.13 -11.22
N ILE A 334 8.13 -3.45 -11.20
CA ILE A 334 7.27 -4.16 -12.15
C ILE A 334 5.81 -3.74 -11.97
N ILE A 335 5.29 -3.71 -10.72
CA ILE A 335 3.93 -3.26 -10.40
C ILE A 335 3.69 -1.81 -10.86
N ASP A 336 4.65 -0.92 -10.59
CA ASP A 336 4.60 0.47 -11.02
C ASP A 336 4.59 0.59 -12.56
N ARG A 337 5.36 -0.24 -13.28
CA ARG A 337 5.38 -0.27 -14.76
C ARG A 337 4.12 -0.89 -15.37
N SER A 338 3.49 -1.85 -14.70
CA SER A 338 2.22 -2.44 -15.14
C SER A 338 1.01 -1.58 -14.81
N ASN A 339 1.19 -0.47 -14.09
CA ASN A 339 0.12 0.38 -13.56
C ASN A 339 -1.00 -0.41 -12.86
N GLY A 340 -0.61 -1.42 -12.06
CA GLY A 340 -1.55 -2.32 -11.41
C GLY A 340 -1.01 -3.73 -11.32
N PHE A 341 -1.91 -4.71 -11.24
CA PHE A 341 -1.51 -6.11 -11.09
C PHE A 341 -0.68 -6.57 -12.30
N PRO A 342 0.52 -7.14 -12.09
CA PRO A 342 1.33 -7.67 -13.18
C PRO A 342 0.60 -8.85 -13.86
N LYS A 343 0.26 -8.71 -15.14
CA LYS A 343 -0.50 -9.72 -15.90
C LYS A 343 0.37 -10.80 -16.56
N HIS A 344 1.68 -10.68 -16.45
CA HIS A 344 2.67 -11.53 -17.12
C HIS A 344 3.57 -12.19 -16.08
N HIS A 345 4.33 -13.20 -16.51
CA HIS A 345 5.43 -13.73 -15.72
C HIS A 345 6.75 -13.09 -16.16
N TYR A 346 7.65 -12.82 -15.22
CA TYR A 346 8.85 -12.02 -15.47
C TYR A 346 10.11 -12.79 -15.07
N MET A 347 11.13 -12.72 -15.92
CA MET A 347 12.48 -13.19 -15.61
C MET A 347 13.43 -12.00 -15.52
N VAL A 348 14.07 -11.81 -14.38
CA VAL A 348 14.93 -10.64 -14.12
C VAL A 348 16.31 -11.07 -13.64
N ARG A 349 17.35 -10.41 -14.14
CA ARG A 349 18.71 -10.54 -13.63
C ARG A 349 19.13 -9.27 -12.92
N VAL A 350 19.51 -9.37 -11.65
CA VAL A 350 20.01 -8.25 -10.85
C VAL A 350 21.54 -8.32 -10.81
N LEU A 351 22.20 -7.31 -11.35
CA LEU A 351 23.65 -7.21 -11.50
C LEU A 351 24.32 -6.37 -10.38
N ASN A 352 25.61 -6.62 -10.15
CA ASN A 352 26.47 -5.78 -9.31
C ASN A 352 26.62 -4.40 -9.97
N GLY A 353 26.02 -3.36 -9.39
CA GLY A 353 25.84 -2.05 -10.02
C GLY A 353 24.42 -1.49 -9.93
N PHE A 354 23.55 -2.18 -9.19
CA PHE A 354 22.18 -1.75 -8.92
C PHE A 354 21.33 -1.69 -10.20
N ARG A 355 21.59 -2.60 -11.14
CA ARG A 355 20.88 -2.71 -12.40
C ARG A 355 20.15 -4.04 -12.44
N ALA A 356 18.85 -4.01 -12.68
CA ALA A 356 18.03 -5.20 -12.86
C ALA A 356 17.56 -5.25 -14.33
N GLU A 357 18.03 -6.23 -15.08
CA GLU A 357 17.72 -6.43 -16.50
C GLU A 357 16.51 -7.36 -16.64
N LEU A 358 15.47 -6.89 -17.32
CA LEU A 358 14.29 -7.70 -17.62
C LEU A 358 14.55 -8.51 -18.89
N LEU A 359 14.77 -9.81 -18.73
CA LEU A 359 15.25 -10.68 -19.79
C LEU A 359 14.11 -11.34 -20.56
N LEU A 360 13.04 -11.75 -19.86
CA LEU A 360 11.86 -12.37 -20.46
C LEU A 360 10.58 -11.87 -19.80
N VAL A 361 9.54 -11.72 -20.63
CA VAL A 361 8.16 -11.46 -20.21
C VAL A 361 7.29 -12.48 -20.93
N CYS A 362 6.67 -13.41 -20.18
CA CYS A 362 5.78 -14.40 -20.77
C CYS A 362 4.34 -13.90 -20.74
N GLY A 363 3.71 -13.86 -21.92
CA GLY A 363 2.31 -13.50 -22.11
C GLY A 363 1.31 -14.54 -21.60
N ASN A 364 1.74 -15.80 -21.48
CA ASN A 364 0.85 -16.88 -21.06
C ASN A 364 0.72 -16.87 -19.53
N CYS A 365 -0.51 -16.67 -19.05
CA CYS A 365 -0.83 -16.41 -17.64
C CYS A 365 -1.26 -17.69 -16.89
N SER A 366 -1.21 -18.86 -17.56
CA SER A 366 -1.67 -20.13 -16.99
C SER A 366 -0.57 -20.93 -16.30
N ASP A 367 0.70 -20.71 -16.63
CA ASP A 367 1.81 -21.55 -16.17
C ASP A 367 3.14 -20.77 -16.12
N ILE A 368 3.75 -20.70 -14.93
CA ILE A 368 5.04 -20.05 -14.70
C ILE A 368 6.19 -20.86 -15.33
N THR A 369 6.06 -22.18 -15.45
CA THR A 369 7.12 -23.04 -16.01
C THR A 369 7.39 -22.73 -17.49
N SER A 370 6.40 -22.19 -18.20
CA SER A 370 6.56 -21.67 -19.56
C SER A 370 7.65 -20.61 -19.69
N LEU A 371 7.95 -19.85 -18.63
CA LEU A 371 9.02 -18.85 -18.65
C LEU A 371 10.40 -19.50 -18.90
N VAL A 372 10.60 -20.72 -18.38
CA VAL A 372 11.89 -21.41 -18.43
C VAL A 372 12.11 -22.10 -19.77
N SER A 373 11.05 -22.53 -20.46
CA SER A 373 11.17 -23.07 -21.83
C SER A 373 11.65 -22.04 -22.85
N HIS A 374 11.41 -20.76 -22.61
CA HIS A 374 11.86 -19.66 -23.48
C HIS A 374 13.26 -19.13 -23.09
N CYS A 375 13.89 -19.73 -22.08
CA CYS A 375 15.18 -19.29 -21.57
C CYS A 375 16.35 -19.98 -22.28
N ASP A 376 17.36 -19.21 -22.68
CA ASP A 376 18.61 -19.77 -23.17
C ASP A 376 19.38 -20.39 -21.99
N ARG A 377 19.81 -21.64 -22.17
CA ARG A 377 20.58 -22.43 -21.20
C ARG A 377 21.93 -21.81 -20.87
N ASN A 378 22.46 -20.93 -21.72
CA ASN A 378 23.73 -20.24 -21.50
C ASN A 378 23.61 -19.01 -20.61
N VAL A 379 22.39 -18.51 -20.41
CA VAL A 379 22.17 -17.27 -19.65
C VAL A 379 22.18 -17.59 -18.16
N PHE A 380 21.40 -18.55 -17.69
CA PHE A 380 21.28 -18.89 -16.26
C PHE A 380 21.65 -20.35 -15.98
N ASN A 381 21.83 -20.69 -14.70
CA ASN A 381 21.75 -22.10 -14.30
C ASN A 381 20.31 -22.60 -14.52
N PHE A 382 20.12 -23.34 -15.62
CA PHE A 382 18.82 -23.82 -16.06
C PHE A 382 18.09 -24.61 -14.96
N ASN A 383 18.78 -25.52 -14.27
CA ASN A 383 18.16 -26.36 -13.24
C ASN A 383 17.61 -25.54 -12.07
N SER A 384 18.38 -24.55 -11.59
CA SER A 384 17.94 -23.70 -10.47
C SER A 384 16.75 -22.83 -10.86
N MET A 385 16.65 -22.38 -12.12
CA MET A 385 15.50 -21.63 -12.62
C MET A 385 14.26 -22.52 -12.80
N VAL A 386 14.44 -23.77 -13.29
CA VAL A 386 13.35 -24.76 -13.38
C VAL A 386 12.80 -25.08 -12.00
N GLU A 387 13.65 -25.39 -11.03
CA GLU A 387 13.26 -25.67 -9.64
C GLU A 387 12.46 -24.51 -9.05
N LEU A 388 12.92 -23.28 -9.26
CA LEU A 388 12.24 -22.07 -8.80
C LEU A 388 10.87 -21.86 -9.48
N ALA A 389 10.79 -22.10 -10.79
CA ALA A 389 9.55 -21.97 -11.55
C ALA A 389 8.50 -23.00 -11.09
N VAL A 390 8.91 -24.26 -10.93
CA VAL A 390 8.05 -25.33 -10.41
C VAL A 390 7.60 -25.02 -8.98
N ALA A 391 8.48 -24.51 -8.13
CA ALA A 391 8.12 -24.11 -6.77
C ALA A 391 7.05 -23.01 -6.75
N LEU A 392 7.19 -21.97 -7.59
CA LEU A 392 6.19 -20.91 -7.72
C LEU A 392 4.88 -21.42 -8.30
N GLU A 393 4.93 -22.31 -9.29
CA GLU A 393 3.76 -22.89 -9.93
C GLU A 393 2.97 -23.75 -8.94
N VAL A 394 3.64 -24.62 -8.18
CA VAL A 394 3.01 -25.41 -7.12
C VAL A 394 2.33 -24.48 -6.10
N LEU A 395 3.01 -23.41 -5.66
CA LEU A 395 2.41 -22.42 -4.77
C LEU A 395 1.23 -21.70 -5.42
N ALA A 396 1.29 -21.37 -6.72
CA ALA A 396 0.23 -20.67 -7.45
C ALA A 396 -1.11 -21.42 -7.41
N GLN A 397 -1.06 -22.76 -7.45
CA GLN A 397 -2.24 -23.63 -7.48
C GLN A 397 -3.01 -23.73 -6.14
N TYR A 398 -2.39 -23.38 -5.01
CA TYR A 398 -3.07 -23.41 -3.70
C TYR A 398 -3.67 -22.06 -3.31
N SER A 399 -4.75 -22.10 -2.51
CA SER A 399 -5.33 -20.88 -1.94
C SER A 399 -4.37 -20.20 -0.95
N THR A 400 -4.41 -18.88 -0.90
CA THR A 400 -3.55 -18.09 0.01
C THR A 400 -3.81 -18.45 1.47
N GLU A 401 -5.06 -18.74 1.85
CA GLU A 401 -5.41 -19.19 3.21
C GLU A 401 -4.76 -20.53 3.55
N PHE A 402 -4.73 -21.47 2.59
CA PHE A 402 -4.07 -22.75 2.78
C PHE A 402 -2.56 -22.58 2.93
N ILE A 403 -1.90 -21.84 2.03
CA ILE A 403 -0.46 -21.57 2.09
C ILE A 403 -0.11 -20.89 3.42
N LEU A 404 -0.88 -19.86 3.80
CA LEU A 404 -0.70 -19.16 5.05
C LEU A 404 -0.83 -20.13 6.23
N THR A 405 -1.88 -20.93 6.30
CA THR A 405 -2.10 -21.90 7.40
C THR A 405 -0.97 -22.93 7.49
N THR A 406 -0.54 -23.48 6.37
CA THR A 406 0.56 -24.45 6.30
C THR A 406 1.88 -23.82 6.73
N TYR A 407 2.16 -22.59 6.29
CA TYR A 407 3.30 -21.79 6.74
C TYR A 407 3.28 -21.53 8.25
N ARG A 408 2.11 -21.36 8.88
CA ARG A 408 2.03 -21.26 10.35
C ARG A 408 2.35 -22.59 11.02
N ARG A 409 1.74 -23.66 10.51
CA ARG A 409 1.86 -25.01 11.05
C ARG A 409 3.30 -25.51 10.98
N SER A 410 4.08 -25.12 9.97
CA SER A 410 5.48 -25.53 9.86
C SER A 410 6.31 -25.09 11.05
N PHE A 411 6.02 -23.93 11.67
CA PHE A 411 6.73 -23.46 12.87
C PHE A 411 6.38 -24.22 14.15
N LEU A 412 5.38 -25.11 14.10
CA LEU A 412 5.02 -26.01 15.20
C LEU A 412 5.81 -27.33 15.14
N VAL A 413 6.59 -27.54 14.07
CA VAL A 413 7.38 -28.75 13.82
C VAL A 413 8.88 -28.43 13.94
N LEU A 414 9.68 -29.40 14.38
CA LEU A 414 11.11 -29.21 14.69
C LEU A 414 11.96 -28.59 13.57
N ARG A 415 11.64 -28.89 12.30
CA ARG A 415 12.43 -28.47 11.13
C ARG A 415 11.85 -27.27 10.37
N ASN A 416 10.81 -26.60 10.86
CA ASN A 416 10.19 -25.45 10.18
C ASN A 416 9.85 -25.66 8.69
N CYS A 417 9.67 -26.91 8.25
CA CYS A 417 9.51 -27.24 6.84
C CYS A 417 8.13 -27.86 6.55
N PHE A 418 7.70 -27.77 5.31
CA PHE A 418 6.51 -28.43 4.80
C PHE A 418 6.69 -28.77 3.32
N SER A 419 6.00 -29.80 2.85
CA SER A 419 5.99 -30.20 1.44
C SER A 419 4.63 -29.91 0.83
N LEU A 420 4.63 -29.45 -0.42
CA LEU A 420 3.45 -29.35 -1.25
C LEU A 420 3.62 -30.27 -2.45
N GLN A 421 2.54 -30.95 -2.83
CA GLN A 421 2.52 -31.88 -3.96
C GLN A 421 1.42 -31.53 -4.92
N ARG A 422 1.78 -31.37 -6.19
CA ARG A 422 0.83 -31.17 -7.27
C ARG A 422 1.25 -32.00 -8.48
N GLN A 423 0.32 -32.80 -9.00
CA GLN A 423 0.61 -33.75 -10.09
C GLN A 423 1.82 -34.62 -9.74
N SER A 424 2.84 -34.65 -10.61
CA SER A 424 4.10 -35.39 -10.43
C SER A 424 5.24 -34.54 -9.83
N HIS A 425 4.92 -33.35 -9.30
CA HIS A 425 5.89 -32.46 -8.66
C HIS A 425 5.68 -32.43 -7.14
N ILE A 426 6.75 -32.68 -6.38
CA ILE A 426 6.80 -32.51 -4.94
C ILE A 426 7.85 -31.46 -4.63
N VAL A 427 7.45 -30.41 -3.91
CA VAL A 427 8.34 -29.32 -3.52
C VAL A 427 8.36 -29.19 -2.00
N GLN A 428 9.56 -29.25 -1.43
CA GLN A 428 9.79 -29.03 -0.02
C GLN A 428 10.23 -27.58 0.23
N PHE A 429 9.52 -26.91 1.13
CA PHE A 429 9.80 -25.55 1.56
C PHE A 429 10.26 -25.53 3.02
N TYR A 430 11.23 -24.67 3.30
CA TYR A 430 11.62 -24.27 4.64
C TYR A 430 11.03 -22.88 4.93
N SER A 431 10.26 -22.76 6.01
CA SER A 431 9.62 -21.50 6.40
C SER A 431 10.58 -20.61 7.17
N ILE A 432 10.75 -19.38 6.69
CA ILE A 432 11.62 -18.38 7.31
C ILE A 432 10.76 -17.45 8.17
N TYR A 433 11.15 -17.20 9.42
CA TYR A 433 10.38 -16.35 10.32
C TYR A 433 10.16 -14.92 9.77
N PRO A 434 8.94 -14.33 9.84
CA PRO A 434 8.67 -13.00 9.30
C PRO A 434 9.59 -11.88 9.84
N LYS A 435 10.07 -11.99 11.09
CA LYS A 435 11.00 -11.02 11.69
C LYS A 435 12.48 -11.36 11.50
N PHE A 436 12.83 -12.27 10.60
CA PHE A 436 14.24 -12.58 10.30
C PHE A 436 15.01 -11.38 9.71
N ARG A 437 14.36 -10.29 9.31
CA ARG A 437 15.07 -9.05 8.93
C ARG A 437 14.89 -7.92 9.94
N ASN A 438 14.13 -8.16 11.01
CA ASN A 438 13.68 -7.16 11.98
C ASN A 438 13.10 -5.90 11.28
N ASN A 439 12.39 -6.10 10.16
CA ASN A 439 11.79 -5.02 9.40
C ASN A 439 10.86 -4.20 10.31
N PRO A 440 10.84 -2.87 10.18
CA PRO A 440 9.88 -2.06 10.91
C PRO A 440 8.45 -2.50 10.55
N PRO A 441 7.52 -2.50 11.51
CA PRO A 441 6.12 -2.74 11.23
C PRO A 441 5.59 -1.66 10.29
N LEU A 442 4.53 -1.97 9.54
CA LEU A 442 3.85 -0.94 8.76
C LEU A 442 3.27 0.13 9.70
N ASN A 443 3.28 1.38 9.24
CA ASN A 443 2.66 2.49 9.97
C ASN A 443 1.17 2.21 10.21
N LEU A 444 0.60 2.83 11.25
CA LEU A 444 -0.84 2.74 11.56
C LEU A 444 -1.32 1.30 11.82
N ALA A 445 -0.41 0.42 12.26
CA ALA A 445 -0.66 -0.98 12.61
C ALA A 445 -1.31 -1.81 11.49
N PHE A 446 -1.02 -1.49 10.22
CA PHE A 446 -1.46 -2.33 9.10
C PHE A 446 -0.91 -3.75 9.21
N ASN A 447 -1.68 -4.71 8.68
CA ASN A 447 -1.22 -6.08 8.54
C ASN A 447 0.07 -6.12 7.70
N ASP A 448 1.15 -6.52 8.35
CA ASP A 448 2.51 -6.48 7.85
C ASP A 448 3.01 -7.87 7.42
N THR A 449 2.09 -8.85 7.34
CA THR A 449 2.42 -10.24 7.00
C THR A 449 3.02 -10.36 5.61
N GLU A 450 4.02 -11.21 5.51
CA GLU A 450 4.69 -11.64 4.28
C GLU A 450 5.08 -13.10 4.47
N ILE A 451 4.86 -13.93 3.45
CA ILE A 451 5.23 -15.35 3.51
C ILE A 451 6.61 -15.46 2.89
N THR A 452 7.58 -15.87 3.69
CA THR A 452 8.97 -16.03 3.23
C THR A 452 9.38 -17.50 3.32
N LEU A 453 9.78 -18.08 2.21
CA LEU A 453 10.14 -19.50 2.10
C LEU A 453 11.53 -19.67 1.48
N LEU A 454 12.19 -20.77 1.78
CA LEU A 454 13.37 -21.26 1.06
C LEU A 454 12.99 -22.60 0.41
N VAL A 455 13.25 -22.75 -0.88
CA VAL A 455 13.10 -24.01 -1.61
C VAL A 455 14.23 -24.94 -1.17
N SER A 456 13.89 -26.07 -0.57
CA SER A 456 14.84 -27.04 -0.01
C SER A 456 15.10 -28.20 -0.97
N GLU A 457 14.03 -28.75 -1.55
CA GLU A 457 14.12 -29.90 -2.45
C GLU A 457 12.95 -29.84 -3.44
N VAL A 458 13.23 -30.22 -4.69
CA VAL A 458 12.23 -30.32 -5.76
C VAL A 458 12.38 -31.68 -6.42
N ILE A 459 11.35 -32.51 -6.33
CA ILE A 459 11.29 -33.83 -6.96
C ILE A 459 10.36 -33.71 -8.16
N MET A 460 10.88 -34.03 -9.35
CA MET A 460 10.15 -34.02 -10.62
C MET A 460 10.24 -35.40 -11.27
N GLU A 461 9.12 -36.03 -11.63
CA GLU A 461 9.15 -37.33 -12.32
C GLU A 461 9.47 -37.21 -13.82
N HIS A 462 9.20 -36.05 -14.45
CA HIS A 462 9.53 -35.79 -15.87
C HIS A 462 10.90 -35.12 -16.02
N ASN A 463 11.64 -35.52 -17.07
CA ASN A 463 12.97 -34.99 -17.35
C ASN A 463 12.92 -33.49 -17.65
N VAL A 464 13.80 -32.73 -16.99
CA VAL A 464 14.08 -31.30 -17.20
C VAL A 464 14.38 -30.95 -18.68
N ASN A 465 14.67 -31.95 -19.52
CA ASN A 465 14.95 -31.79 -20.94
C ASN A 465 13.71 -31.70 -21.86
N GLU A 466 12.49 -31.93 -21.36
CA GLU A 466 11.26 -31.83 -22.17
C GLU A 466 10.77 -30.39 -22.40
N PHE A 467 11.34 -29.40 -21.69
CA PHE A 467 11.11 -27.99 -21.99
C PHE A 467 11.84 -27.60 -23.30
N LEU A 468 11.24 -27.93 -24.44
CA LEU A 468 11.73 -27.59 -25.77
C LEU A 468 11.61 -26.09 -26.03
N ALA A 469 12.70 -25.49 -26.52
CA ALA A 469 12.85 -24.07 -26.72
C ALA A 469 12.29 -23.60 -28.06
N MET A 470 11.37 -22.63 -28.04
CA MET A 470 11.06 -21.72 -29.14
C MET A 470 10.65 -20.37 -28.53
N GLY A 471 11.63 -19.52 -28.22
CA GLY A 471 11.37 -18.20 -27.66
C GLY A 471 12.34 -17.15 -28.18
N GLU A 472 11.83 -16.03 -28.67
CA GLU A 472 12.64 -14.86 -29.01
C GLU A 472 13.02 -14.09 -27.74
N GLN A 473 14.31 -14.03 -27.42
CA GLN A 473 14.81 -13.13 -26.38
C GLN A 473 14.69 -11.66 -26.81
N LEU A 474 14.50 -10.78 -25.83
CA LEU A 474 14.55 -9.34 -26.05
C LEU A 474 15.97 -8.95 -26.50
N ARG A 475 16.13 -8.55 -27.77
CA ARG A 475 17.43 -8.13 -28.35
C ARG A 475 18.12 -6.99 -27.59
N ASN A 476 17.36 -6.21 -26.83
CA ASN A 476 17.83 -5.19 -25.89
C ASN A 476 16.94 -5.20 -24.63
N PRO A 477 17.33 -5.92 -23.56
CA PRO A 477 16.49 -6.05 -22.39
C PRO A 477 16.36 -4.69 -21.67
N PRO A 478 15.13 -4.21 -21.42
CA PRO A 478 14.94 -2.99 -20.64
C PRO A 478 15.47 -3.23 -19.22
N TYR A 479 16.11 -2.21 -18.65
CA TYR A 479 16.67 -2.31 -17.31
C TYR A 479 15.95 -1.40 -16.31
N MET A 480 16.11 -1.76 -15.05
CA MET A 480 15.61 -1.10 -13.85
C MET A 480 16.83 -0.68 -13.03
N ILE A 481 16.78 0.51 -12.45
CA ILE A 481 17.83 0.99 -11.53
C ILE A 481 17.32 0.78 -10.12
N LEU A 482 18.07 0.03 -9.31
CA LEU A 482 17.77 -0.25 -7.93
C LEU A 482 18.33 0.86 -7.04
N ASN A 483 17.45 1.64 -6.41
CA ASN A 483 17.84 2.73 -5.52
C ASN A 483 18.04 2.23 -4.09
N SER A 484 17.38 1.15 -3.67
CA SER A 484 17.50 0.61 -2.31
C SER A 484 18.93 0.24 -1.94
N GLN A 485 19.66 -0.28 -2.92
CA GLN A 485 21.00 -0.81 -2.74
C GLN A 485 22.08 0.29 -2.65
N ARG A 486 21.74 1.53 -3.01
CA ARG A 486 22.65 2.69 -2.93
C ARG A 486 22.71 3.27 -1.53
N VAL A 487 21.72 3.00 -0.69
CA VAL A 487 21.67 3.49 0.69
C VAL A 487 22.50 2.54 1.57
N ARG A 488 23.53 3.06 2.23
CA ARG A 488 24.29 2.28 3.20
C ARG A 488 23.39 2.01 4.41
N ASN A 489 23.24 0.73 4.77
CA ASN A 489 22.43 0.33 5.90
C ASN A 489 22.95 1.01 7.17
N ALA A 490 22.09 1.74 7.90
CA ALA A 490 22.48 2.50 9.09
C ALA A 490 23.01 1.57 10.21
N ASP A 491 22.49 0.35 10.27
CA ASP A 491 22.82 -0.66 11.28
C ASP A 491 24.02 -1.56 10.90
N GLY A 492 24.66 -1.30 9.75
CA GLY A 492 25.85 -2.06 9.29
C GLY A 492 25.57 -3.52 8.87
N TYR A 493 24.33 -3.99 8.98
CA TYR A 493 23.92 -5.35 8.61
C TYR A 493 23.80 -5.53 7.08
N ARG A 494 24.18 -6.72 6.56
CA ARG A 494 24.06 -7.09 5.13
C ARG A 494 23.49 -8.50 4.95
N LEU A 495 22.32 -8.61 4.33
CA LEU A 495 21.72 -9.88 3.93
C LEU A 495 22.18 -10.25 2.52
N ARG A 496 23.27 -11.03 2.42
CA ARG A 496 23.83 -11.43 1.12
C ARG A 496 23.28 -12.75 0.59
N TYR A 497 23.12 -13.74 1.45
CA TYR A 497 22.68 -15.08 1.04
C TYR A 497 21.75 -15.64 2.08
N ILE A 498 20.84 -16.51 1.65
CA ILE A 498 20.06 -17.35 2.55
C ILE A 498 20.25 -18.79 2.09
N SER A 499 20.63 -19.64 3.04
CA SER A 499 20.84 -21.06 2.82
C SER A 499 20.28 -21.86 3.98
N LEU A 500 19.91 -23.11 3.69
CA LEU A 500 19.37 -24.01 4.69
C LEU A 500 20.32 -24.21 5.88
N GLU A 501 21.61 -24.46 5.60
CA GLU A 501 22.63 -24.68 6.64
C GLU A 501 22.70 -23.53 7.65
N LYS A 502 22.78 -22.29 7.16
CA LYS A 502 22.81 -21.07 7.98
C LYS A 502 21.51 -20.82 8.76
N LEU A 503 20.36 -21.19 8.19
CA LEU A 503 19.06 -21.10 8.89
C LEU A 503 18.97 -22.13 10.02
N GLU A 504 19.40 -23.37 9.76
CA GLU A 504 19.42 -24.43 10.77
C GLU A 504 20.43 -24.14 11.88
N SER A 505 21.59 -23.57 11.55
CA SER A 505 22.58 -23.11 12.54
C SER A 505 22.14 -21.86 13.30
N ARG A 506 20.95 -21.32 13.01
CA ARG A 506 20.39 -20.07 13.59
C ARG A 506 21.37 -18.90 13.50
N GLU A 507 22.10 -18.80 12.39
CA GLU A 507 22.98 -17.65 12.17
C GLU A 507 22.14 -16.37 12.14
N PHE A 508 22.58 -15.35 12.87
CA PHE A 508 21.81 -14.12 12.98
C PHE A 508 21.92 -13.31 11.69
N TYR A 509 20.79 -13.22 10.97
CA TYR A 509 20.60 -12.33 9.83
C TYR A 509 20.16 -10.92 10.26
N HIS A 510 20.34 -10.54 11.53
CA HIS A 510 20.29 -9.16 11.99
C HIS A 510 20.83 -9.12 13.43
N PRO A 511 21.67 -8.15 13.83
CA PRO A 511 22.22 -8.08 15.19
C PRO A 511 21.16 -7.99 16.30
N HIS A 512 20.01 -7.39 15.98
CA HIS A 512 18.88 -7.24 16.90
C HIS A 512 17.80 -8.33 16.76
N GLN A 513 18.04 -9.41 16.01
CA GLN A 513 17.13 -10.57 16.02
C GLN A 513 17.06 -11.16 17.44
N ARG A 514 15.91 -10.96 18.10
CA ARG A 514 15.61 -11.63 19.37
C ARG A 514 14.81 -12.89 19.09
N ILE A 515 15.46 -14.04 18.96
CA ILE A 515 14.77 -15.34 18.88
C ILE A 515 14.92 -16.04 20.24
N ASN A 516 14.20 -15.54 21.25
CA ASN A 516 14.25 -16.11 22.61
C ASN A 516 13.07 -17.04 22.94
N ALA A 517 12.14 -17.25 22.01
CA ALA A 517 11.07 -18.25 22.11
C ALA A 517 10.40 -18.47 20.74
N SER A 518 9.75 -19.62 20.57
CA SER A 518 8.80 -19.85 19.48
C SER A 518 7.74 -18.74 19.50
N PRO A 519 7.61 -17.95 18.43
CA PRO A 519 6.68 -16.82 18.36
C PRO A 519 5.22 -17.16 18.69
N ILE A 520 4.64 -16.52 19.72
CA ILE A 520 3.18 -16.34 19.84
C ILE A 520 2.66 -15.29 18.82
N TRP A 521 3.53 -14.74 17.95
CA TRP A 521 3.21 -13.71 16.96
C TRP A 521 2.92 -14.23 15.55
N ILE A 522 2.50 -15.49 15.39
CA ILE A 522 1.90 -15.97 14.14
C ILE A 522 0.41 -15.59 14.05
N THR A 523 0.08 -14.37 14.50
CA THR A 523 -1.28 -13.82 14.65
C THR A 523 -1.69 -12.95 13.47
N GLY A 524 -1.16 -13.25 12.27
CA GLY A 524 -1.67 -12.59 11.07
C GLY A 524 -3.08 -13.07 10.72
N HIS A 525 -3.80 -12.33 9.91
CA HIS A 525 -4.86 -12.91 9.06
C HIS A 525 -4.46 -12.72 7.60
N SER A 526 -5.21 -13.28 6.65
CA SER A 526 -5.05 -12.85 5.26
C SER A 526 -5.29 -11.34 5.16
N TYR A 527 -4.70 -10.68 4.16
CA TYR A 527 -4.98 -9.26 3.92
C TYR A 527 -6.48 -9.02 3.80
N GLN A 528 -7.18 -9.92 3.11
CA GLN A 528 -8.64 -9.89 2.97
C GLN A 528 -9.33 -9.84 4.33
N LYS A 529 -8.96 -10.67 5.29
CA LYS A 529 -9.54 -10.66 6.66
C LYS A 529 -9.08 -9.47 7.52
N SER A 530 -7.88 -8.93 7.28
CA SER A 530 -7.35 -7.77 8.01
C SER A 530 -7.83 -6.43 7.49
N ILE A 531 -8.38 -6.40 6.29
CA ILE A 531 -9.00 -5.22 5.70
C ILE A 531 -10.37 -4.92 6.35
N PHE A 532 -10.95 -5.93 7.00
CA PHE A 532 -12.32 -5.98 7.49
C PHE A 532 -12.40 -6.05 9.03
N LYS A 533 -11.28 -5.85 9.72
CA LYS A 533 -11.13 -5.79 11.17
C LYS A 533 -10.30 -4.56 11.51
#